data_AF-A0A009MYH8-F1
#
_entry.id   AF-A0A009MYH8-F1
#
_cell.length_a   1.000
_cell.length_b   1.000
_cell.length_c   1.000
_cell.angle_alpha   90.00
_cell.angle_beta   90.00
_cell.angle_gamma   90.00
#
_symmetry.space_group_name_H-M   'P 1'
#
loop_
_entity.id
_entity.type
_entity.pdbx_description
1 polymer ?
#
loop_
_entity_poly.entity_id
_entity_poly.type
_entity_poly.pdbx_seq_one_letter_code
_entity_poly.pdbx_strand_id
1 'polypeptide(L)'
;MSKAVEKLEAALQRLIDGKTLIVQPPYRINNDAVALEAGLKRGSVNKQRPELASLLIKIKEAEQIRTGKATAKEIGANKKAQKKADKEEIQELKEQLKALEDKYMAKLSENNSLIYQNHLLQKQLKEAKESLEKYIVKFNN
;
A
#
# COMPACT_ATOMS: atom_id res chain seq x y z
N MET A 1 20.91 0.49 -3.93
CA MET A 1 20.45 1.90 -3.95
C MET A 1 20.80 2.48 -5.31
N SER A 2 19.92 3.27 -5.93
CA SER A 2 20.22 3.90 -7.22
C SER A 2 21.28 4.99 -7.01
N LYS A 3 22.27 5.09 -7.92
CA LYS A 3 23.31 6.14 -7.91
C LYS A 3 22.72 7.56 -7.82
N ALA A 4 21.48 7.74 -8.29
CA ALA A 4 20.78 9.02 -8.22
C ALA A 4 20.33 9.37 -6.78
N VAL A 5 19.90 8.38 -6.00
CA VAL A 5 19.45 8.57 -4.61
C VAL A 5 20.64 8.93 -3.72
N GLU A 6 21.77 8.25 -3.89
CA GLU A 6 23.00 8.55 -3.13
C GLU A 6 23.50 9.98 -3.36
N LYS A 7 23.46 10.46 -4.62
CA LYS A 7 23.81 11.85 -4.94
C LYS A 7 22.90 12.86 -4.25
N LEU A 8 21.61 12.56 -4.19
CA LEU A 8 20.61 13.40 -3.52
C LEU A 8 20.78 13.38 -1.99
N GLU A 9 21.10 12.23 -1.41
CA GLU A 9 21.42 12.12 0.01
C GLU A 9 22.70 12.89 0.38
N ALA A 10 23.74 12.78 -0.44
CA ALA A 10 24.97 13.56 -0.26
C ALA A 10 24.71 15.07 -0.40
N ALA A 11 23.85 15.48 -1.33
CA ALA A 11 23.43 16.87 -1.49
C ALA A 11 22.66 17.40 -0.27
N LEU A 12 21.75 16.59 0.29
CA LEU A 12 21.07 16.93 1.54
C LEU A 12 22.07 17.10 2.69
N GLN A 13 23.05 16.21 2.82
CA GLN A 13 24.06 16.33 3.88
C GLN A 13 24.87 17.62 3.76
N ARG A 14 25.28 18.00 2.54
CA ARG A 14 25.98 19.28 2.29
C ARG A 14 25.15 20.50 2.70
N LEU A 15 23.85 20.47 2.42
CA LEU A 15 22.92 21.54 2.81
C LEU A 15 22.77 21.64 4.34
N ILE A 16 22.78 20.50 5.04
CA ILE A 16 22.73 20.46 6.51
C ILE A 16 24.04 20.99 7.11
N ASP A 17 25.18 20.58 6.56
CA ASP A 17 26.51 20.94 7.06
C ASP A 17 26.92 22.39 6.70
N GLY A 18 26.13 23.08 5.88
CA GLY A 18 26.47 24.42 5.38
C GLY A 18 27.55 24.46 4.31
N LYS A 19 27.96 23.29 3.78
CA LYS A 19 29.05 23.13 2.80
C LYS A 19 28.49 22.93 1.40
N THR A 20 27.68 23.87 0.93
CA THR A 20 27.04 23.79 -0.38
C THR A 20 28.03 24.03 -1.52
N LEU A 21 27.80 23.34 -2.64
CA LEU A 21 28.59 23.47 -3.87
C LEU A 21 27.89 24.38 -4.88
N ILE A 22 26.55 24.34 -4.94
CA ILE A 22 25.76 25.01 -5.98
C ILE A 22 24.83 26.04 -5.34
N VAL A 23 24.13 25.67 -4.26
CA VAL A 23 23.12 26.55 -3.64
C VAL A 23 23.80 27.54 -2.69
N GLN A 24 23.69 28.84 -2.95
CA GLN A 24 24.30 29.87 -2.10
C GLN A 24 23.40 30.25 -0.91
N PRO A 25 23.97 30.53 0.28
CA PRO A 25 23.22 31.10 1.42
C PRO A 25 22.69 32.52 1.13
N PRO A 26 21.54 32.92 1.71
CA PRO A 26 20.66 32.13 2.58
C PRO A 26 19.75 31.21 1.78
N TYR A 27 19.69 29.94 2.16
CA TYR A 27 18.81 28.95 1.51
C TYR A 27 17.88 28.25 2.51
N ARG A 28 16.88 27.58 1.96
CA ARG A 28 15.95 26.72 2.68
C ARG A 28 16.23 25.26 2.30
N ILE A 29 16.24 24.34 3.27
CA ILE A 29 16.34 22.91 2.97
C ILE A 29 14.96 22.45 2.48
N ASN A 30 14.80 22.37 1.16
CA ASN A 30 13.59 21.90 0.51
C ASN A 30 13.94 20.98 -0.67
N ASN A 31 12.93 20.36 -1.27
CA ASN A 31 13.11 19.39 -2.36
C ASN A 31 13.90 19.99 -3.54
N ASP A 32 13.62 21.24 -3.89
CA ASP A 32 14.27 21.91 -5.02
C ASP A 32 15.71 22.30 -4.70
N ALA A 33 16.00 22.73 -3.47
CA ALA A 33 17.36 23.03 -3.03
C ALA A 33 18.23 21.77 -3.07
N VAL A 34 17.70 20.63 -2.61
CA VAL A 34 18.40 19.33 -2.66
C VAL A 34 18.58 18.86 -4.11
N ALA A 35 17.58 19.06 -4.97
CA ALA A 35 17.70 18.74 -6.39
C ALA A 35 18.79 19.59 -7.07
N LEU A 36 18.79 20.91 -6.85
CA LEU A 36 19.78 21.83 -7.41
C LEU A 36 21.19 21.53 -6.89
N GLU A 37 21.34 21.27 -5.59
CA GLU A 37 22.62 20.92 -4.97
C GLU A 37 23.18 19.57 -5.45
N ALA A 38 22.31 18.68 -5.95
CA ALA A 38 22.70 17.44 -6.63
C ALA A 38 22.99 17.63 -8.14
N GLY A 39 22.86 18.86 -8.67
CA GLY A 39 23.00 19.16 -10.09
C GLY A 39 21.81 18.70 -10.95
N LEU A 40 20.64 18.49 -10.34
CA LEU A 40 19.41 18.09 -11.02
C LEU A 40 18.47 19.27 -11.23
N LYS A 41 17.52 19.11 -12.17
CA LYS A 41 16.47 20.09 -12.42
C LYS A 41 15.52 20.17 -11.21
N ARG A 42 14.96 21.36 -10.96
CA ARG A 42 13.87 21.55 -9.98
C ARG A 42 12.71 20.59 -10.27
N GLY A 43 12.05 20.11 -9.22
CA GLY A 43 11.01 19.08 -9.34
C GLY A 43 11.50 17.65 -9.58
N SER A 44 12.82 17.41 -9.73
CA SER A 44 13.37 16.04 -9.84
C SER A 44 13.18 15.22 -8.56
N VAL A 45 13.08 15.90 -7.41
CA VAL A 45 12.78 15.32 -6.10
C VAL A 45 11.28 15.50 -5.82
N ASN A 46 10.49 14.51 -6.20
CA ASN A 46 9.02 14.57 -6.10
C ASN A 46 8.43 13.33 -5.41
N LYS A 47 7.16 13.44 -4.99
CA LYS A 47 6.43 12.39 -4.26
C LYS A 47 6.04 11.18 -5.11
N GLN A 48 6.07 11.31 -6.43
CA GLN A 48 5.63 10.25 -7.35
C GLN A 48 6.63 9.10 -7.41
N ARG A 49 7.89 9.34 -6.99
CA ARG A 49 8.94 8.32 -6.96
C ARG A 49 8.98 7.66 -5.57
N PRO A 50 8.50 6.41 -5.42
CA PRO A 50 8.47 5.74 -4.11
C PRO A 50 9.88 5.56 -3.52
N GLU A 51 10.91 5.41 -4.37
CA GLU A 51 12.31 5.34 -3.94
C GLU A 51 12.79 6.59 -3.18
N LEU A 52 12.19 7.75 -3.44
CA LEU A 52 12.56 9.02 -2.78
C LEU A 52 11.75 9.30 -1.52
N ALA A 53 10.80 8.44 -1.15
CA ALA A 53 9.94 8.69 0.02
C ALA A 53 10.75 8.90 1.30
N SER A 54 11.78 8.06 1.52
CA SER A 54 12.68 8.21 2.68
C SER A 54 13.44 9.53 2.66
N LEU A 55 13.97 9.91 1.50
CA LEU A 55 14.69 11.18 1.34
C LEU A 55 13.78 12.39 1.61
N LEU A 56 12.56 12.40 1.07
CA LEU A 56 11.59 13.47 1.28
C LEU A 56 11.28 13.71 2.77
N ILE A 57 11.23 12.62 3.55
CA ILE A 57 11.07 12.68 5.00
C ILE A 57 12.31 13.32 5.63
N LYS A 58 13.51 12.85 5.30
CA LYS A 58 14.78 13.41 5.81
C LYS A 58 14.93 14.90 5.49
N ILE A 59 14.52 15.35 4.30
CA ILE A 59 14.55 16.77 3.90
C ILE A 59 13.67 17.63 4.82
N LYS A 60 12.44 17.17 5.09
CA LYS A 60 11.53 17.89 6.00
C LYS A 60 12.08 17.95 7.42
N GLU A 61 12.62 16.85 7.91
CA GLU A 61 13.24 16.77 9.25
C GLU A 61 14.42 17.71 9.37
N ALA A 62 15.33 17.71 8.38
CA ALA A 62 16.47 18.61 8.34
C ALA A 62 16.05 20.08 8.40
N GLU A 63 14.98 20.47 7.69
CA GLU A 63 14.46 21.84 7.74
C GLU A 63 13.78 22.17 9.07
N GLN A 64 13.07 21.22 9.68
CA GLN A 64 12.49 21.41 11.02
C GLN A 64 13.56 21.61 12.08
N ILE A 65 14.67 20.85 12.00
CA ILE A 65 15.82 21.00 12.88
C ILE A 65 16.49 22.35 12.65
N ARG A 66 16.76 22.73 11.39
CA ARG A 66 17.37 24.02 11.04
C ARG A 66 16.56 25.22 11.51
N THR A 67 15.24 25.14 11.44
CA THR A 67 14.31 26.21 11.87
C THR A 67 14.01 26.18 13.38
N GLY A 68 14.59 25.25 14.14
CA GLY A 68 14.36 25.10 15.57
C GLY A 68 12.94 24.65 15.94
N LYS A 69 12.13 24.23 14.94
CA LYS A 69 10.75 23.78 15.14
C LYS A 69 10.66 22.42 15.82
N ALA A 70 11.70 21.60 15.72
CA ALA A 70 11.80 20.31 16.38
C ALA A 70 13.27 19.95 16.60
N THR A 71 13.56 19.27 17.71
CA THR A 71 14.88 18.70 17.96
C THR A 71 15.02 17.32 17.33
N ALA A 72 16.27 16.91 17.02
CA ALA A 72 16.54 15.56 16.53
C ALA A 72 16.02 14.46 17.49
N LYS A 73 16.00 14.76 18.80
CA LYS A 73 15.49 13.86 19.85
C LYS A 73 13.98 13.70 19.79
N GLU A 74 13.22 14.77 19.59
CA GLU A 74 11.76 14.75 19.43
C GLU A 74 11.34 14.00 18.16
N ILE A 75 12.02 14.26 17.04
CA ILE A 75 11.79 13.52 15.78
C ILE A 75 12.04 12.03 15.98
N GLY A 76 13.11 11.65 16.68
CA GLY A 76 13.43 10.26 17.00
C GLY A 76 12.39 9.58 17.89
N ALA A 77 11.85 10.28 18.90
CA ALA A 77 10.80 9.76 19.77
C ALA A 77 9.48 9.55 19.01
N ASN A 78 9.06 10.53 18.20
CA ASN A 78 7.87 10.42 17.36
C ASN A 78 7.95 9.27 16.36
N LYS A 79 9.12 9.02 15.76
CA LYS A 79 9.33 7.85 14.88
C LYS A 79 9.13 6.52 15.60
N LYS A 80 9.57 6.40 16.85
CA LYS A 80 9.39 5.16 17.62
C LYS A 80 7.93 4.93 17.96
N ALA A 81 7.22 5.99 18.35
CA ALA A 81 5.79 5.93 18.61
C ALA A 81 5.01 5.56 17.33
N GLN A 82 5.30 6.23 16.21
CA GLN A 82 4.67 5.95 14.92
C GLN A 82 4.94 4.51 14.46
N LYS A 83 6.19 4.03 14.53
CA LYS A 83 6.50 2.63 14.17
C LYS A 83 5.73 1.60 15.00
N LYS A 84 5.45 1.92 16.27
CA LYS A 84 4.66 1.05 17.13
C LYS A 84 3.20 1.04 16.68
N ALA A 85 2.62 2.22 16.44
CA ALA A 85 1.26 2.35 15.91
C ALA A 85 1.10 1.67 14.54
N ASP A 86 2.02 1.92 13.60
CA ASP A 86 2.03 1.28 12.27
C ASP A 86 2.09 -0.24 12.39
N LYS A 87 2.87 -0.77 13.36
CA LYS A 87 2.98 -2.21 13.58
C LYS A 87 1.68 -2.80 14.12
N GLU A 88 1.00 -2.10 15.01
CA GLU A 88 -0.31 -2.50 15.55
C GLU A 88 -1.37 -2.49 14.45
N GLU A 89 -1.41 -1.44 13.62
CA GLU A 89 -2.33 -1.33 12.48
C GLU A 89 -2.08 -2.42 11.43
N ILE A 90 -0.82 -2.70 11.09
CA ILE A 90 -0.46 -3.80 10.18
C ILE A 90 -0.92 -5.15 10.73
N GLN A 91 -0.82 -5.36 12.04
CA GLN A 91 -1.26 -6.59 12.67
C GLN A 91 -2.78 -6.74 12.58
N GLU A 92 -3.53 -5.67 12.90
CA GLU A 92 -4.98 -5.66 12.81
C GLU A 92 -5.47 -5.91 11.37
N LEU A 93 -4.87 -5.24 10.38
CA LEU A 93 -5.21 -5.43 8.97
C LEU A 93 -4.96 -6.88 8.51
N LYS A 94 -3.90 -7.52 8.99
CA LYS A 94 -3.63 -8.95 8.69
C LYS A 94 -4.69 -9.87 9.27
N GLU A 95 -5.15 -9.59 10.49
CA GLU A 95 -6.20 -10.37 11.13
C GLU A 95 -7.54 -10.20 10.42
N GLN A 96 -7.88 -8.97 10.02
CA GLN A 96 -9.08 -8.69 9.23
C GLN A 96 -9.02 -9.38 7.85
N LEU A 97 -7.86 -9.36 7.18
CA LEU A 97 -7.67 -10.03 5.90
C LEU A 97 -7.86 -11.54 6.04
N LYS A 98 -7.25 -12.16 7.05
CA LYS A 98 -7.42 -13.59 7.32
C LYS A 98 -8.88 -13.95 7.60
N ALA A 99 -9.56 -13.15 8.44
CA ALA A 99 -10.98 -13.38 8.73
C ALA A 99 -11.87 -13.24 7.48
N LEU A 100 -11.49 -12.36 6.55
CA LEU A 100 -12.19 -12.21 5.28
C LEU A 100 -11.94 -13.39 4.34
N GLU A 101 -10.70 -13.89 4.26
CA GLU A 101 -10.35 -15.10 3.52
C GLU A 101 -11.12 -16.32 4.02
N ASP A 102 -11.18 -16.52 5.34
CA ASP A 102 -11.94 -17.62 5.95
C ASP A 102 -13.43 -17.55 5.59
N LYS A 103 -14.04 -16.36 5.67
CA LYS A 103 -15.44 -16.14 5.26
C LYS A 103 -15.65 -16.40 3.78
N TYR A 104 -14.73 -15.95 2.94
CA TYR A 104 -14.79 -16.17 1.50
C TYR A 104 -14.75 -17.65 1.16
N MET A 105 -13.84 -18.41 1.78
CA MET A 105 -13.73 -19.85 1.59
C MET A 105 -14.99 -20.59 2.06
N ALA A 106 -15.56 -20.20 3.20
CA ALA A 106 -16.82 -20.77 3.67
C ALA A 106 -17.96 -20.55 2.67
N LYS A 107 -18.08 -19.32 2.12
CA LYS A 107 -19.08 -19.00 1.10
C LYS A 107 -18.86 -19.70 -0.23
N LEU A 108 -17.60 -19.89 -0.63
CA LEU A 108 -17.27 -20.65 -1.83
C LEU A 108 -17.69 -22.13 -1.69
N SER A 109 -17.43 -22.73 -0.53
CA SER A 109 -17.85 -24.11 -0.21
C SER A 109 -19.38 -24.27 -0.20
N GLU A 110 -20.08 -23.32 0.40
CA GLU A 110 -21.55 -23.25 0.40
C GLU A 110 -22.08 -23.20 -1.04
N ASN A 111 -21.52 -22.32 -1.88
CA ASN A 111 -21.94 -22.17 -3.28
C ASN A 111 -21.73 -23.46 -4.08
N ASN A 112 -20.57 -24.10 -3.95
CA ASN A 112 -20.29 -25.38 -4.60
C ASN A 112 -21.30 -26.47 -4.20
N SER A 113 -21.69 -26.50 -2.92
CA SER A 113 -22.69 -27.45 -2.42
C SER A 113 -24.08 -27.17 -3.01
N LEU A 114 -24.47 -25.90 -3.11
CA LEU A 114 -25.72 -25.48 -3.73
C LEU A 114 -25.75 -25.81 -5.23
N ILE A 115 -24.64 -25.61 -5.94
CA ILE A 115 -24.53 -25.99 -7.36
C ILE A 115 -24.77 -27.49 -7.53
N TYR A 116 -24.14 -28.31 -6.68
CA TYR A 116 -24.33 -29.77 -6.72
C TYR A 116 -25.78 -30.17 -6.44
N GLN A 117 -26.38 -29.62 -5.38
CA GLN A 117 -27.79 -29.88 -5.06
C GLN A 117 -28.74 -29.45 -6.18
N ASN A 118 -28.49 -28.28 -6.79
CA ASN A 118 -29.26 -27.79 -7.91
C ASN A 118 -29.19 -28.75 -9.09
N HIS A 119 -27.99 -29.26 -9.41
CA HIS A 119 -27.83 -30.25 -10.46
C HIS A 119 -28.64 -31.53 -10.17
N LEU A 120 -28.58 -32.06 -8.94
CA LEU A 120 -29.36 -33.25 -8.57
C LEU A 120 -30.86 -33.02 -8.71
N LEU A 121 -31.36 -31.87 -8.24
CA LEU A 121 -32.76 -31.49 -8.36
C LEU A 121 -33.20 -31.38 -9.83
N GLN A 122 -32.37 -30.78 -10.69
CA GLN A 122 -32.64 -30.71 -12.13
C GLN A 122 -32.75 -32.10 -12.76
N LYS A 123 -31.90 -33.04 -12.35
CA LYS A 123 -31.94 -34.43 -12.83
C LYS A 123 -33.23 -35.13 -12.40
N GLN A 124 -33.58 -35.06 -11.12
CA GLN A 124 -34.82 -35.65 -10.59
C GLN A 124 -36.06 -35.05 -11.26
N LEU A 125 -36.06 -33.73 -11.49
CA LEU A 125 -37.17 -33.04 -12.14
C LEU A 125 -37.33 -33.49 -13.60
N LYS A 126 -36.23 -33.75 -14.31
CA LYS A 126 -36.25 -34.33 -15.66
C LYS A 126 -36.85 -35.74 -15.66
N GLU A 127 -36.38 -36.62 -14.76
CA GLU A 127 -36.87 -38.00 -14.64
C GLU A 127 -38.36 -38.06 -14.28
N ALA A 128 -38.81 -37.18 -13.38
CA ALA A 128 -40.21 -37.06 -13.00
C ALA A 128 -41.09 -36.60 -14.17
N LYS A 129 -40.63 -35.63 -14.98
CA LYS A 129 -41.33 -35.17 -16.18
C LYS A 129 -41.45 -36.28 -17.22
N GLU A 130 -40.36 -37.00 -17.52
CA GLU A 130 -40.39 -38.12 -18.48
C GLU A 130 -41.32 -39.25 -18.01
N SER A 131 -41.37 -39.51 -16.70
CA SER A 131 -42.27 -40.52 -16.12
C SER A 131 -43.74 -40.09 -16.22
N LEU A 132 -44.03 -38.81 -15.96
CA LEU A 132 -45.35 -38.25 -16.10
C LEU A 132 -45.84 -38.28 -17.56
N GLU A 133 -44.98 -37.91 -18.52
CA GLU A 133 -45.28 -37.99 -19.95
C GLU A 133 -45.62 -39.43 -20.38
N LYS A 134 -44.82 -40.42 -19.95
CA LYS A 134 -45.10 -41.84 -20.21
C LYS A 134 -46.44 -42.29 -19.61
N TYR A 135 -46.75 -41.84 -18.40
CA TYR A 135 -48.03 -42.14 -17.76
C TYR A 135 -49.21 -41.57 -18.56
N ILE A 136 -49.13 -40.30 -18.96
CA ILE A 136 -50.18 -39.63 -19.75
C ILE A 136 -50.41 -40.36 -21.08
N VAL A 137 -49.35 -40.74 -21.79
CA VAL A 137 -49.45 -41.47 -23.07
C VAL A 137 -50.11 -42.85 -22.88
N LYS A 138 -49.85 -43.53 -21.76
CA LYS A 138 -50.41 -44.86 -21.48
C LYS A 138 -51.92 -44.84 -21.17
N PHE A 139 -52.45 -43.74 -20.61
CA PHE A 139 -53.86 -43.65 -20.22
C PHE A 139 -54.76 -42.93 -21.24
N ASN A 140 -54.17 -42.25 -22.23
CA ASN A 140 -54.90 -41.57 -23.31
C ASN A 140 -54.94 -42.36 -24.64
N ASN A 141 -54.33 -43.55 -24.70
CA ASN A 141 -54.43 -44.53 -25.79
C ASN A 141 -55.22 -45.75 -25.31
#